data_AF-A0A848L4K3-F1
#
_entry.id   AF-A0A848L4K3-F1
#
_cell.length_a   1.000
_cell.length_b   1.000
_cell.length_c   1.000
_cell.angle_alpha   90.00
_cell.angle_beta   90.00
_cell.angle_gamma   90.00
#
_symmetry.space_group_name_H-M   'P 1'
#
loop_
_entity.id
_entity.type
_entity.pdbx_description
1 polymer ?
#
loop_
_entity_poly.entity_id
_entity_poly.type
_entity_poly.pdbx_seq_one_letter_code
_entity_poly.pdbx_strand_id
1 'polypeptide(L)'
;MRNADEVEDLASGLEHVLVVRRRVRISSPNIPRRQYVNLPADQDDSFGRVVEVQAQVTPATAGVDVHWSFMAKSHFRNGLGESIKAGFTTNRFWSLLNYQVTDTAVSTTNSLGVATIKFRVSQYGGDRFIVSAGLTADDMTTDSGELRVWRRIFYQISHPAAEQGTTPDHGPYERVFVEMERTATRSFQDGDVAGAVRYPGWMLYPGSLNDEQLLLISTENKDAFAARFQQSARGSAPRDREAHIIYAGANFDAAELIEHEQDVTQRSTELLLERSIINPSVTNRSFFVEGTWSVGSQTGALSADDFVLEPTRGAGAPDPQRRTRYIRLVLPVGAPDPTVAPVRVQFTLRSATGPFKGWSFGPHSVVIRNGVTAVYANGIIVHEIGHSLGQTPAPGEQPAGLVAHPRYYTGRGGQGPHCHTAAGDTDGVLVDVSGQQEYAWNSGICVMFHRAHSAGYIDFCATCRPYLLGQDMTKMKSA
;
A
#
# COMPACT_ATOMS: atom_id res chain seq x y z
N MET A 1 1.30 74.97 52.70
CA MET A 1 0.15 74.19 52.23
C MET A 1 0.12 74.30 50.71
N ARG A 2 0.58 73.28 50.00
CA ARG A 2 0.51 73.17 48.54
C ARG A 2 -0.38 71.97 48.25
N ASN A 3 -1.35 72.16 47.35
CA ASN A 3 -2.39 71.21 47.02
C ASN A 3 -1.81 69.92 46.44
N ALA A 4 -2.33 68.81 46.96
CA ALA A 4 -2.15 67.47 46.44
C ALA A 4 -3.48 67.10 45.76
N ASP A 5 -3.61 67.41 44.48
CA ASP A 5 -4.70 66.96 43.61
C ASP A 5 -4.24 67.21 42.16
N GLU A 6 -3.48 66.25 41.62
CA GLU A 6 -3.25 66.00 40.19
C GLU A 6 -2.27 64.83 40.08
N VAL A 7 -2.78 63.61 40.31
CA VAL A 7 -2.19 62.40 39.72
C VAL A 7 -3.17 61.96 38.66
N GLU A 8 -3.18 62.71 37.55
CA GLU A 8 -3.77 62.24 36.31
C GLU A 8 -2.92 61.10 35.74
N ASP A 9 -3.66 60.06 35.40
CA ASP A 9 -3.36 58.84 34.68
C ASP A 9 -2.35 59.02 33.52
N LEU A 10 -1.05 59.00 33.83
CA LEU A 10 0.06 58.91 32.87
C LEU A 10 0.46 57.45 32.58
N ALA A 11 -0.52 56.55 32.50
CA ALA A 11 -0.32 55.17 32.03
C ALA A 11 -0.66 54.99 30.54
N SER A 12 -0.77 56.08 29.77
CA SER A 12 -0.97 56.03 28.31
C SER A 12 0.38 56.07 27.58
N GLY A 13 0.72 54.95 26.93
CA GLY A 13 1.79 54.93 25.92
C GLY A 13 2.81 53.81 26.00
N LEU A 14 2.60 52.76 26.80
CA LEU A 14 3.37 51.52 26.58
C LEU A 14 2.76 50.79 25.39
N GLU A 15 3.35 50.99 24.21
CA GLU A 15 3.05 50.18 23.04
C GLU A 15 3.37 48.72 23.36
N HIS A 16 2.32 47.91 23.50
CA HIS A 16 2.47 46.48 23.64
C HIS A 16 2.87 45.89 22.29
N VAL A 17 3.98 45.15 22.25
CA VAL A 17 4.42 44.40 21.08
C VAL A 17 4.06 42.93 21.29
N LEU A 18 3.38 42.33 20.32
CA LEU A 18 3.05 40.91 20.33
C LEU A 18 4.19 40.10 19.69
N VAL A 19 4.56 38.99 20.33
CA VAL A 19 5.51 38.01 19.80
C VAL A 19 4.88 36.63 19.88
N VAL A 20 4.49 36.05 18.76
CA VAL A 20 4.00 34.67 18.68
C VAL A 20 5.17 33.72 18.82
N ARG A 21 5.15 32.91 19.89
CA ARG A 21 6.17 31.90 20.18
C ARG A 21 5.48 30.55 20.28
N ARG A 22 5.87 29.57 19.46
CA ARG A 22 5.40 28.19 19.64
C ARG A 22 6.16 27.59 20.83
N ARG A 23 5.52 26.74 21.64
CA ARG A 23 6.21 25.95 22.67
C ARG A 23 6.92 24.75 22.03
N VAL A 24 7.84 25.03 21.10
CA VAL A 24 8.77 24.08 20.50
C VAL A 24 10.05 24.88 20.25
N ARG A 25 11.23 24.35 20.61
CA ARG A 25 12.52 24.94 20.21
C ARG A 25 12.56 25.01 18.67
N ILE A 26 12.29 26.17 18.08
CA ILE A 26 12.36 26.35 16.62
C ILE A 26 13.80 26.62 16.22
N SER A 27 14.43 25.62 15.62
CA SER A 27 15.53 25.81 14.68
C SER A 27 14.94 26.22 13.32
N SER A 28 15.00 27.52 13.00
CA SER A 28 14.73 28.15 11.69
C SER A 28 13.25 28.39 11.28
N PRO A 29 12.80 29.66 11.17
CA PRO A 29 11.44 30.02 10.73
C PRO A 29 11.14 29.78 9.23
N ASN A 30 12.12 29.34 8.42
CA ASN A 30 11.99 29.27 6.97
C ASN A 30 11.59 27.89 6.40
N ILE A 31 11.46 26.85 7.22
CA ILE A 31 11.11 25.49 6.75
C ILE A 31 9.67 25.17 7.18
N PRO A 32 8.74 24.86 6.25
CA PRO A 32 7.39 24.44 6.61
C PRO A 32 7.41 23.26 7.57
N ARG A 33 6.71 23.38 8.70
CA ARG A 33 6.62 22.32 9.70
C ARG A 33 5.71 21.21 9.18
N ARG A 34 6.19 19.97 9.20
CA ARG A 34 5.36 18.79 8.91
C ARG A 34 4.48 18.49 10.14
N GLN A 35 3.18 18.39 9.94
CA GLN A 35 2.20 17.98 10.95
C GLN A 35 1.66 16.60 10.57
N TYR A 36 2.02 15.57 11.33
CA TYR A 36 1.66 14.17 11.04
C TYR A 36 0.30 13.83 11.62
N VAL A 37 -0.74 14.06 10.82
CA VAL A 37 -2.14 14.00 11.30
C VAL A 37 -2.65 12.60 11.57
N ASN A 38 -2.00 11.59 11.00
CA ASN A 38 -2.35 10.20 11.22
C ASN A 38 -1.59 9.61 12.42
N LEU A 39 -0.81 10.38 13.19
CA LEU A 39 -0.09 9.91 14.39
C LEU A 39 -0.80 10.37 15.68
N PRO A 40 -0.69 9.65 16.83
CA PRO A 40 -1.20 10.18 18.10
C PRO A 40 -0.40 11.42 18.48
N ALA A 41 -1.02 12.39 19.16
CA ALA A 41 -0.32 13.59 19.60
C ALA A 41 0.93 13.24 20.44
N ASP A 42 2.03 13.90 20.14
CA ASP A 42 3.33 13.78 20.82
C ASP A 42 3.62 15.03 21.67
N GLN A 43 4.74 15.03 22.39
CA GLN A 43 5.13 16.16 23.24
C GLN A 43 5.62 17.37 22.45
N ASP A 44 6.07 17.17 21.22
CA ASP A 44 6.56 18.23 20.33
C ASP A 44 5.43 18.83 19.45
N ASP A 45 4.18 18.38 19.64
CA ASP A 45 2.99 18.67 18.84
C ASP A 45 3.15 18.37 17.34
N SER A 46 4.20 17.64 16.94
CA SER A 46 4.47 17.34 15.53
C SER A 46 3.48 16.31 14.99
N PHE A 47 2.81 15.58 15.89
CA PHE A 47 1.86 14.52 15.59
C PHE A 47 0.44 14.90 16.00
N GLY A 48 -0.52 14.21 15.40
CA GLY A 48 -1.93 14.44 15.63
C GLY A 48 -2.44 15.65 14.87
N ARG A 49 -3.74 15.90 15.06
CA ARG A 49 -4.47 16.94 14.33
C ARG A 49 -4.58 18.25 15.08
N VAL A 50 -4.21 18.31 16.34
CA VAL A 50 -4.33 19.51 17.17
C VAL A 50 -2.92 19.97 17.53
N VAL A 51 -2.65 21.24 17.27
CA VAL A 51 -1.38 21.90 17.56
C VAL A 51 -1.65 23.00 18.58
N GLU A 52 -0.82 23.11 19.60
CA GLU A 52 -0.85 24.24 20.52
C GLU A 52 -0.05 25.41 19.95
N VAL A 53 -0.68 26.58 19.85
CA VAL A 53 -0.05 27.83 19.40
C VAL A 53 -0.07 28.81 20.55
N GLN A 54 1.04 29.52 20.79
CA GLN A 54 1.14 30.49 21.88
C GLN A 54 1.60 31.86 21.36
N ALA A 55 1.12 32.90 22.02
CA ALA A 55 1.47 34.29 21.76
C ALA A 55 1.87 34.95 23.06
N GLN A 56 2.93 35.75 23.01
CA GLN A 56 3.48 36.46 24.16
C GLN A 56 3.34 37.97 23.94
N VAL A 57 2.65 38.64 24.85
CA VAL A 57 2.54 40.11 24.89
C VAL A 57 3.78 40.65 25.62
N THR A 58 4.40 41.69 25.05
CA THR A 58 5.57 42.39 25.61
C THR A 58 5.24 43.87 25.81
N PRO A 59 5.41 44.45 27.02
CA PRO A 59 5.80 43.77 28.26
C PRO A 59 4.77 42.70 28.68
N ALA A 60 5.22 41.75 29.51
CA ALA A 60 4.38 40.65 29.97
C ALA A 60 3.21 41.17 30.80
N THR A 61 2.00 41.13 30.23
CA THR A 61 0.77 41.63 30.85
C THR A 61 -0.26 40.51 30.88
N ALA A 62 -0.82 40.23 32.06
CA ALA A 62 -1.88 39.24 32.23
C ALA A 62 -3.24 39.83 31.87
N GLY A 63 -4.20 38.98 31.49
CA GLY A 63 -5.58 39.43 31.25
C GLY A 63 -5.80 40.14 29.91
N VAL A 64 -4.77 40.27 29.08
CA VAL A 64 -4.86 40.80 27.71
C VAL A 64 -5.45 39.75 26.79
N ASP A 65 -6.50 40.11 26.07
CA ASP A 65 -7.08 39.27 25.02
C ASP A 65 -6.20 39.27 23.77
N VAL A 66 -5.95 38.07 23.25
CA VAL A 66 -5.25 37.81 22.00
C VAL A 66 -6.25 37.21 21.03
N HIS A 67 -6.41 37.88 19.90
CA HIS A 67 -7.23 37.43 18.79
C HIS A 67 -6.41 36.53 17.88
N TRP A 68 -7.03 35.45 17.42
CA TRP A 68 -6.43 34.44 16.57
C TRP A 68 -7.21 34.32 15.28
N SER A 69 -6.49 34.15 14.18
CA SER A 69 -7.04 33.80 12.87
C SER A 69 -6.12 32.78 12.20
N PHE A 70 -6.60 32.11 11.16
CA PHE A 70 -5.70 31.32 10.32
C PHE A 70 -5.99 31.52 8.84
N MET A 71 -4.94 31.42 8.04
CA MET A 71 -5.01 31.41 6.59
C MET A 71 -4.71 30.01 6.08
N ALA A 72 -5.64 29.44 5.31
CA ALA A 72 -5.38 28.24 4.52
C ALA A 72 -4.81 28.64 3.14
N LYS A 73 -3.63 28.15 2.77
CA LYS A 73 -3.01 28.44 1.46
C LYS A 73 -3.44 27.47 0.35
N SER A 74 -4.13 26.37 0.68
CA SER A 74 -4.74 25.47 -0.31
C SER A 74 -6.21 25.83 -0.52
N HIS A 75 -6.76 25.50 -1.70
CA HIS A 75 -8.17 25.74 -2.02
C HIS A 75 -9.07 25.22 -0.90
N PHE A 76 -9.77 26.15 -0.23
CA PHE A 76 -10.72 25.88 0.83
C PHE A 76 -11.66 24.76 0.40
N ARG A 77 -11.63 23.64 1.13
CA ARG A 77 -12.48 22.48 0.87
C ARG A 77 -13.86 22.74 1.47
N ASN A 78 -14.59 23.66 0.85
CA ASN A 78 -16.00 23.91 1.14
C ASN A 78 -16.77 22.59 0.96
N GLY A 79 -17.59 22.21 1.93
CA GLY A 79 -18.38 20.96 1.90
C GLY A 79 -17.78 19.77 2.66
N LEU A 80 -16.61 19.89 3.27
CA LEU A 80 -16.13 18.86 4.19
C LEU A 80 -16.94 18.81 5.50
N GLY A 81 -17.02 17.64 6.13
CA GLY A 81 -17.56 17.53 7.48
C GLY A 81 -16.70 18.28 8.52
N GLU A 82 -17.30 18.79 9.59
CA GLU A 82 -16.60 19.53 10.65
C GLU A 82 -15.46 18.72 11.28
N SER A 83 -15.62 17.39 11.36
CA SER A 83 -14.63 16.49 11.91
C SER A 83 -13.32 16.44 11.11
N ILE A 84 -13.29 16.89 9.85
CA ILE A 84 -12.15 16.75 8.94
C ILE A 84 -11.58 18.10 8.46
N LYS A 85 -12.24 19.21 8.79
CA LYS A 85 -11.80 20.59 8.55
C LYS A 85 -10.74 21.06 9.54
N ALA A 86 -10.05 22.14 9.17
CA ALA A 86 -9.17 22.88 10.06
C ALA A 86 -9.92 23.99 10.79
N GLY A 87 -9.42 24.40 11.95
CA GLY A 87 -9.85 25.60 12.67
C GLY A 87 -9.65 25.51 14.17
N PHE A 88 -10.07 26.55 14.89
CA PHE A 88 -9.82 26.65 16.33
C PHE A 88 -10.79 25.80 17.14
N THR A 89 -10.32 25.32 18.29
CA THR A 89 -11.11 24.52 19.22
C THR A 89 -11.34 25.32 20.49
N THR A 90 -12.56 25.80 20.70
CA THR A 90 -12.89 26.71 21.79
C THR A 90 -13.45 26.01 23.03
N ASN A 91 -13.65 24.69 22.98
CA ASN A 91 -14.30 23.97 24.07
C ASN A 91 -13.35 23.71 25.24
N ARG A 92 -13.65 24.31 26.42
CA ARG A 92 -12.92 24.08 27.68
C ARG A 92 -13.18 22.70 28.30
N PHE A 93 -14.20 21.97 27.82
CA PHE A 93 -14.54 20.62 28.27
C PHE A 93 -14.44 19.63 27.11
N TRP A 94 -13.71 18.54 27.32
CA TRP A 94 -13.42 17.44 26.38
C TRP A 94 -14.65 16.60 25.96
N SER A 95 -15.85 17.16 26.00
CA SER A 95 -17.06 16.50 25.51
C SER A 95 -16.93 16.27 24.00
N LEU A 96 -16.77 15.00 23.62
CA LEU A 96 -16.65 14.51 22.24
C LEU A 96 -17.86 14.84 21.33
N LEU A 97 -18.90 15.49 21.86
CA LEU A 97 -20.22 15.58 21.21
C LEU A 97 -20.55 16.95 20.61
N ASN A 98 -19.84 18.04 20.94
CA ASN A 98 -20.13 19.39 20.40
C ASN A 98 -18.83 20.12 20.01
N TYR A 99 -18.24 19.73 18.87
CA TYR A 99 -16.99 20.28 18.37
C TYR A 99 -17.26 21.40 17.35
N GLN A 100 -17.35 22.66 17.81
CA GLN A 100 -17.43 23.79 16.89
C GLN A 100 -16.03 24.21 16.44
N VAL A 101 -15.87 24.31 15.12
CA VAL A 101 -14.66 24.79 14.46
C VAL A 101 -14.92 26.20 13.95
N THR A 102 -14.13 27.16 14.42
CA THR A 102 -14.24 28.57 14.01
C THR A 102 -12.97 29.02 13.30
N ASP A 103 -13.12 29.98 12.38
CA ASP A 103 -12.00 30.57 11.63
C ASP A 103 -11.24 31.62 12.44
N THR A 104 -11.86 32.11 13.51
CA THR A 104 -11.28 33.04 14.49
C THR A 104 -11.49 32.53 15.91
N ALA A 105 -10.63 32.95 16.83
CA ALA A 105 -10.78 32.66 18.25
C ALA A 105 -10.17 33.79 19.08
N VAL A 106 -10.51 33.82 20.37
CA VAL A 106 -9.89 34.73 21.35
C VAL A 106 -9.40 33.90 22.53
N SER A 107 -8.20 34.19 23.03
CA SER A 107 -7.72 33.66 24.31
C SER A 107 -7.00 34.74 25.11
N THR A 108 -7.04 34.60 26.43
CA THR A 108 -6.51 35.61 27.34
C THR A 108 -5.13 35.19 27.86
N THR A 109 -4.22 36.15 27.96
CA THR A 109 -2.85 35.96 28.50
C THR A 109 -2.84 35.60 29.98
N ASN A 110 -1.91 34.73 30.37
CA ASN A 110 -1.62 34.38 31.76
C ASN A 110 -0.69 35.40 32.45
N SER A 111 -0.28 35.12 33.69
CA SER A 111 0.64 35.97 34.46
C SER A 111 2.03 36.20 33.83
N LEU A 112 2.40 35.43 32.82
CA LEU A 112 3.65 35.59 32.06
C LEU A 112 3.44 36.35 30.74
N GLY A 113 2.25 36.90 30.51
CA GLY A 113 1.87 37.54 29.26
C GLY A 113 1.68 36.55 28.11
N VAL A 114 1.47 35.26 28.39
CA VAL A 114 1.33 34.21 27.35
C VAL A 114 -0.12 33.81 27.18
N ALA A 115 -0.66 33.98 25.97
CA ALA A 115 -1.94 33.43 25.53
C ALA A 115 -1.69 32.14 24.76
N THR A 116 -2.61 31.18 24.84
CA THR A 116 -2.50 29.86 24.20
C THR A 116 -3.81 29.51 23.51
N ILE A 117 -3.72 28.89 22.33
CA ILE A 117 -4.88 28.38 21.59
C ILE A 117 -4.56 27.02 21.00
N LYS A 118 -5.59 26.16 20.88
CA LYS A 118 -5.51 24.89 20.16
C LYS A 118 -6.06 25.06 18.75
N PHE A 119 -5.21 24.78 17.77
CA PHE A 119 -5.55 24.83 16.36
C PHE A 119 -5.62 23.41 15.80
N ARG A 120 -6.76 23.03 15.24
CA ARG A 120 -6.91 21.75 14.55
C ARG A 120 -6.56 21.91 13.07
N VAL A 121 -5.68 21.09 12.53
CA VAL A 121 -5.44 21.01 11.08
C VAL A 121 -6.43 20.08 10.38
N SER A 122 -6.56 20.24 9.06
CA SER A 122 -7.35 19.32 8.24
C SER A 122 -6.74 17.92 8.23
N GLN A 123 -7.51 16.92 7.77
CA GLN A 123 -6.96 15.58 7.59
C GLN A 123 -6.13 15.41 6.30
N TYR A 124 -6.20 16.36 5.36
CA TYR A 124 -5.73 16.13 4.00
C TYR A 124 -4.26 16.48 3.80
N GLY A 125 -3.52 15.55 3.20
CA GLY A 125 -2.11 15.73 2.88
C GLY A 125 -1.88 17.01 2.06
N GLY A 126 -0.85 17.77 2.42
CA GLY A 126 -0.42 18.94 1.67
C GLY A 126 -1.17 20.22 1.94
N ASP A 127 -2.26 20.19 2.70
CA ASP A 127 -2.93 21.39 3.18
C ASP A 127 -1.94 22.21 4.04
N ARG A 128 -2.00 23.53 3.90
CA ARG A 128 -1.05 24.48 4.49
C ARG A 128 -1.79 25.54 5.27
N PHE A 129 -1.29 25.83 6.47
CA PHE A 129 -1.90 26.79 7.38
C PHE A 129 -0.86 27.75 7.93
N ILE A 130 -1.23 29.02 8.05
CA ILE A 130 -0.54 29.99 8.89
C ILE A 130 -1.55 30.43 9.94
N VAL A 131 -1.22 30.21 11.22
CA VAL A 131 -1.98 30.79 12.34
C VAL A 131 -1.37 32.14 12.67
N SER A 132 -2.20 33.17 12.72
CA SER A 132 -1.83 34.55 13.01
C SER A 132 -2.47 34.99 14.33
N ALA A 133 -1.81 35.90 15.04
CA ALA A 133 -2.30 36.48 16.27
C ALA A 133 -2.16 38.01 16.29
N GLY A 134 -3.08 38.67 16.98
CA GLY A 134 -3.17 40.12 17.11
C GLY A 134 -3.77 40.54 18.45
N LEU A 135 -3.55 41.79 18.85
CA LEU A 135 -4.21 42.38 20.04
C LEU A 135 -5.65 42.81 19.72
N THR A 136 -5.99 42.94 18.44
CA THR A 136 -7.36 43.19 17.96
C THR A 136 -7.67 42.24 16.81
N ALA A 137 -8.94 42.10 16.46
CA ALA A 137 -9.36 41.27 15.32
C ALA A 137 -8.82 41.78 13.98
N ASP A 138 -8.61 43.10 13.85
CA ASP A 138 -8.21 43.75 12.61
C ASP A 138 -6.68 43.86 12.45
N ASP A 139 -5.91 43.64 13.53
CA ASP A 139 -4.45 43.84 13.57
C ASP A 139 -3.69 42.53 13.88
N MET A 140 -3.69 41.61 12.91
CA MET A 140 -3.00 40.32 12.98
C MET A 140 -1.53 40.46 12.60
N THR A 141 -0.72 41.01 13.50
CA THR A 141 0.67 41.41 13.22
C THR A 141 1.69 40.29 13.25
N THR A 142 1.34 39.11 13.79
CA THR A 142 2.33 38.07 14.01
C THR A 142 1.88 36.68 13.55
N ASP A 143 2.75 36.01 12.81
CA ASP A 143 2.51 34.69 12.24
C ASP A 143 3.28 33.58 12.94
N SER A 144 2.64 32.43 13.04
CA SER A 144 3.26 31.22 13.57
C SER A 144 4.25 30.58 12.57
N GLY A 145 4.22 30.95 11.29
CA GLY A 145 4.90 30.26 10.18
C GLY A 145 4.06 29.11 9.60
N GLU A 146 4.52 28.49 8.51
CA GLU A 146 3.73 27.49 7.77
C GLU A 146 3.67 26.14 8.49
N LEU A 147 2.44 25.67 8.77
CA LEU A 147 2.11 24.29 9.10
C LEU A 147 1.68 23.57 7.83
N ARG A 148 2.21 22.38 7.56
CA ARG A 148 1.86 21.57 6.41
C ARG A 148 1.42 20.19 6.86
N VAL A 149 0.27 19.73 6.38
CA VAL A 149 -0.27 18.41 6.73
C VAL A 149 0.50 17.32 6.02
N TRP A 150 1.01 16.38 6.80
CA TRP A 150 1.70 15.16 6.36
C TRP A 150 1.06 13.94 7.02
N ARG A 151 1.35 12.76 6.48
CA ARG A 151 1.17 11.48 7.16
C ARG A 151 2.49 10.78 7.23
N ARG A 152 2.62 9.87 8.18
CA ARG A 152 3.74 8.95 8.25
C ARG A 152 3.21 7.53 8.30
N ILE A 153 3.72 6.69 7.42
CA ILE A 153 3.55 5.24 7.51
C ILE A 153 4.88 4.60 7.83
N PHE A 154 4.80 3.49 8.53
CA PHE A 154 5.97 2.72 8.91
C PHE A 154 6.06 1.48 8.03
N TYR A 155 7.25 0.91 7.89
CA TYR A 155 7.35 -0.38 7.23
C TYR A 155 8.50 -1.25 7.74
N GLN A 156 8.20 -2.55 7.83
CA GLN A 156 9.17 -3.61 8.01
C GLN A 156 9.44 -4.29 6.67
N ILE A 157 10.70 -4.60 6.40
CA ILE A 157 11.09 -5.49 5.30
C ILE A 157 11.46 -6.86 5.88
N SER A 158 10.85 -7.93 5.37
CA SER A 158 11.27 -9.31 5.59
C SER A 158 11.77 -9.92 4.28
N HIS A 159 12.91 -10.60 4.30
CA HIS A 159 13.50 -11.19 3.10
C HIS A 159 14.28 -12.49 3.39
N PRO A 160 14.47 -13.37 2.40
CA PRO A 160 15.41 -14.48 2.52
C PRO A 160 16.82 -13.96 2.83
N ALA A 161 17.58 -14.66 3.67
CA ALA A 161 18.91 -14.22 4.09
C ALA A 161 19.93 -14.11 2.94
N ALA A 162 19.73 -14.88 1.87
CA ALA A 162 20.55 -14.82 0.66
C ALA A 162 20.27 -13.56 -0.20
N GLU A 163 19.17 -12.85 0.06
CA GLU A 163 18.77 -11.65 -0.66
C GLU A 163 18.95 -10.41 0.22
N GLN A 164 19.20 -9.25 -0.40
CA GLN A 164 19.14 -7.98 0.32
C GLN A 164 17.84 -7.27 -0.03
N GLY A 165 16.90 -7.12 0.91
CA GLY A 165 15.67 -6.38 0.65
C GLY A 165 15.93 -4.97 0.04
N THR A 166 15.10 -4.54 -0.91
CA THR A 166 15.22 -3.20 -1.52
C THR A 166 14.49 -2.19 -0.64
N THR A 167 15.11 -1.04 -0.39
CA THR A 167 14.41 0.08 0.24
C THR A 167 13.38 0.63 -0.76
N PRO A 168 12.09 0.72 -0.38
CA PRO A 168 11.06 1.30 -1.24
C PRO A 168 11.44 2.71 -1.71
N ASP A 169 11.06 3.07 -2.93
CA ASP A 169 11.12 4.47 -3.35
C ASP A 169 10.04 5.27 -2.63
N HIS A 170 10.46 6.27 -1.85
CA HIS A 170 9.55 7.12 -1.08
C HIS A 170 8.96 8.26 -1.92
N GLY A 171 9.58 8.61 -3.05
CA GLY A 171 9.20 9.76 -3.87
C GLY A 171 7.72 9.81 -4.29
N PRO A 172 7.10 8.70 -4.72
CA PRO A 172 5.66 8.66 -5.01
C PRO A 172 4.78 9.06 -3.82
N TYR A 173 5.15 8.60 -2.62
CA TYR A 173 4.44 8.92 -1.38
C TYR A 173 4.71 10.34 -0.89
N GLU A 174 5.95 10.84 -1.01
CA GLU A 174 6.28 12.22 -0.65
C GLU A 174 5.49 13.23 -1.49
N ARG A 175 5.24 12.95 -2.78
CA ARG A 175 4.41 13.78 -3.67
C ARG A 175 2.96 13.90 -3.22
N VAL A 176 2.48 12.97 -2.37
CA VAL A 176 1.16 13.00 -1.73
C VAL A 176 1.24 13.22 -0.22
N PHE A 177 2.35 13.79 0.27
CA PHE A 177 2.56 14.16 1.67
C PHE A 177 2.47 12.97 2.63
N VAL A 178 2.96 11.83 2.19
CA VAL A 178 3.15 10.63 3.00
C VAL A 178 4.65 10.40 3.13
N GLU A 179 5.15 10.41 4.35
CA GLU A 179 6.50 9.99 4.68
C GLU A 179 6.50 8.49 4.99
N MET A 180 7.50 7.77 4.48
CA MET A 180 7.70 6.37 4.80
C MET A 180 8.91 6.23 5.71
N GLU A 181 8.76 5.54 6.84
CA GLU A 181 9.85 5.29 7.77
C GLU A 181 10.07 3.79 7.96
N ARG A 182 11.30 3.33 7.67
CA ARG A 182 11.67 1.93 7.90
C ARG A 182 11.86 1.68 9.39
N THR A 183 11.10 0.76 9.94
CA THR A 183 11.21 0.36 11.36
C THR A 183 12.17 -0.80 11.56
N ALA A 184 12.18 -1.74 10.63
CA ALA A 184 13.00 -2.95 10.72
C ALA A 184 13.34 -3.55 9.34
N THR A 185 14.44 -4.29 9.32
CA THR A 185 14.79 -5.23 8.25
C THR A 185 15.09 -6.57 8.89
N ARG A 186 14.47 -7.62 8.38
CA ARG A 186 14.56 -8.97 8.91
C ARG A 186 14.92 -9.94 7.81
N SER A 187 16.01 -10.65 7.98
CA SER A 187 16.28 -11.83 7.18
C SER A 187 15.59 -13.06 7.79
N PHE A 188 15.37 -14.08 6.97
CA PHE A 188 14.96 -15.41 7.42
C PHE A 188 15.62 -16.50 6.56
N GLN A 189 15.82 -17.67 7.18
CA GLN A 189 16.35 -18.90 6.58
C GLN A 189 15.22 -19.91 6.30
N ASP A 190 15.53 -21.00 5.60
CA ASP A 190 14.54 -22.00 5.14
C ASP A 190 13.88 -22.82 6.26
N GLY A 191 14.34 -22.71 7.50
CA GLY A 191 13.69 -23.29 8.67
C GLY A 191 12.94 -22.29 9.56
N ASP A 192 13.04 -20.99 9.29
CA ASP A 192 12.48 -19.95 10.17
C ASP A 192 10.98 -19.76 9.98
N VAL A 193 10.42 -20.26 8.87
CA VAL A 193 9.02 -20.10 8.49
C VAL A 193 8.43 -21.48 8.20
N ALA A 194 7.49 -21.90 9.03
CA ALA A 194 6.79 -23.17 8.84
C ALA A 194 6.05 -23.18 7.50
N GLY A 195 6.19 -24.27 6.74
CA GLY A 195 5.54 -24.39 5.42
C GLY A 195 6.18 -23.55 4.31
N ALA A 196 7.37 -22.97 4.53
CA ALA A 196 8.17 -22.41 3.45
C ALA A 196 8.48 -23.50 2.44
N VAL A 197 8.12 -23.26 1.18
CA VAL A 197 8.39 -24.17 0.07
C VAL A 197 9.28 -23.46 -0.94
N ARG A 198 10.22 -24.22 -1.50
CA ARG A 198 11.09 -23.75 -2.57
C ARG A 198 10.96 -24.65 -3.78
N TYR A 199 11.08 -24.05 -4.94
CA TYR A 199 11.07 -24.74 -6.22
C TYR A 199 12.22 -24.25 -7.08
N PRO A 200 12.76 -25.09 -7.97
CA PRO A 200 13.72 -24.62 -8.94
C PRO A 200 13.07 -23.56 -9.84
N GLY A 201 13.83 -22.53 -10.22
CA GLY A 201 13.33 -21.39 -10.97
C GLY A 201 12.66 -21.77 -12.30
N TRP A 202 13.11 -22.85 -12.96
CA TRP A 202 12.49 -23.35 -14.20
C TRP A 202 11.03 -23.81 -14.02
N MET A 203 10.63 -24.22 -12.81
CA MET A 203 9.26 -24.65 -12.51
C MET A 203 8.33 -23.46 -12.24
N LEU A 204 8.88 -22.30 -11.87
CA LEU A 204 8.12 -21.11 -11.46
C LEU A 204 8.11 -20.02 -12.53
N TYR A 205 9.18 -19.93 -13.31
CA TYR A 205 9.36 -18.92 -14.34
C TYR A 205 9.51 -19.59 -15.70
N PRO A 206 8.48 -19.49 -16.54
CA PRO A 206 8.54 -20.00 -17.89
C PRO A 206 9.73 -19.41 -18.66
N GLY A 207 10.67 -20.26 -19.08
CA GLY A 207 11.87 -19.85 -19.82
C GLY A 207 13.14 -19.76 -18.98
N SER A 208 13.01 -19.82 -17.65
CA SER A 208 14.16 -20.01 -16.77
C SER A 208 14.70 -21.44 -16.95
N LEU A 209 16.02 -21.57 -17.09
CA LEU A 209 16.74 -22.83 -17.00
C LEU A 209 17.50 -22.94 -15.67
N ASN A 210 17.23 -22.03 -14.74
CA ASN A 210 17.92 -22.02 -13.46
C ASN A 210 17.33 -23.10 -12.54
N ASP A 211 18.22 -23.82 -11.87
CA ASP A 211 17.90 -24.79 -10.81
C ASP A 211 17.95 -24.14 -9.42
N GLU A 212 18.08 -22.81 -9.36
CA GLU A 212 18.07 -22.05 -8.11
C GLU A 212 16.73 -22.24 -7.42
N GLN A 213 16.80 -22.59 -6.14
CA GLN A 213 15.63 -22.82 -5.32
C GLN A 213 15.03 -21.47 -4.89
N LEU A 214 13.93 -21.08 -5.51
CA LEU A 214 13.22 -19.84 -5.23
C LEU A 214 12.15 -20.07 -4.18
N LEU A 215 12.05 -19.16 -3.21
CA LEU A 215 10.99 -19.16 -2.22
C LEU A 215 9.64 -18.86 -2.88
N LEU A 216 8.67 -19.76 -2.71
CA LEU A 216 7.29 -19.58 -3.13
C LEU A 216 6.41 -19.22 -1.92
N ILE A 217 5.73 -18.08 -2.01
CA ILE A 217 4.66 -17.71 -1.10
C ILE A 217 3.32 -17.92 -1.81
N SER A 218 2.35 -18.48 -1.10
CA SER A 218 1.00 -18.77 -1.58
C SER A 218 -0.05 -18.45 -0.52
N THR A 219 -1.33 -18.55 -0.88
CA THR A 219 -2.45 -18.60 0.08
C THR A 219 -2.23 -19.55 1.26
N GLU A 220 -1.50 -20.65 1.06
CA GLU A 220 -1.35 -21.73 2.05
C GLU A 220 -0.30 -21.44 3.12
N ASN A 221 0.69 -20.61 2.82
CA ASN A 221 1.80 -20.34 3.73
C ASN A 221 2.02 -18.86 4.05
N LYS A 222 1.29 -17.94 3.39
CA LYS A 222 1.44 -16.49 3.61
C LYS A 222 1.29 -16.07 5.07
N ASP A 223 0.43 -16.74 5.83
CA ASP A 223 0.19 -16.40 7.24
C ASP A 223 1.41 -16.71 8.12
N ALA A 224 2.19 -17.73 7.76
CA ALA A 224 3.45 -18.02 8.45
C ALA A 224 4.50 -16.91 8.21
N PHE A 225 4.51 -16.32 7.00
CA PHE A 225 5.34 -15.14 6.73
C PHE A 225 4.78 -13.89 7.40
N ALA A 226 3.46 -13.71 7.41
CA ALA A 226 2.80 -12.62 8.11
C ALA A 226 3.11 -12.63 9.61
N ALA A 227 3.22 -13.81 10.24
CA ALA A 227 3.61 -13.96 11.63
C ALA A 227 5.05 -13.49 11.94
N ARG A 228 5.91 -13.30 10.92
CA ARG A 228 7.23 -12.68 11.06
C ARG A 228 7.15 -11.15 11.21
N PHE A 229 5.96 -10.59 10.99
CA PHE A 229 5.71 -9.19 11.24
C PHE A 229 5.81 -8.92 12.74
N GLN A 230 6.89 -8.24 13.12
CA GLN A 230 7.07 -7.79 14.49
C GLN A 230 6.95 -6.30 14.47
N GLN A 231 5.74 -5.86 14.77
CA GLN A 231 5.44 -4.44 14.94
C GLN A 231 6.44 -3.84 15.91
N SER A 232 7.04 -2.74 15.50
CA SER A 232 8.08 -2.11 16.28
C SER A 232 7.55 -1.72 17.68
N ALA A 233 8.23 -2.17 18.74
CA ALA A 233 7.94 -1.75 20.11
C ALA A 233 8.44 -0.32 20.39
N ARG A 234 9.09 0.33 19.41
CA ARG A 234 9.63 1.68 19.53
C ARG A 234 8.49 2.68 19.60
N GLY A 235 8.26 3.20 20.81
CA GLY A 235 7.75 4.54 21.11
C GLY A 235 6.67 5.07 20.18
N SER A 236 5.42 5.06 20.67
CA SER A 236 4.27 5.83 20.18
C SER A 236 3.65 5.50 18.81
N ALA A 237 4.30 4.77 17.91
CA ALA A 237 3.71 4.40 16.63
C ALA A 237 2.66 3.27 16.80
N PRO A 238 1.37 3.49 16.51
CA PRO A 238 0.36 2.45 16.64
C PRO A 238 0.54 1.35 15.59
N ARG A 239 0.34 0.11 16.05
CA ARG A 239 0.44 -1.16 15.33
C ARG A 239 -0.24 -1.18 13.94
N ASP A 240 -1.29 -0.38 13.80
CA ASP A 240 -2.17 -0.43 12.64
C ASP A 240 -1.63 0.35 11.43
N ARG A 241 -0.45 0.99 11.49
CA ARG A 241 0.08 1.91 10.44
C ARG A 241 1.41 1.47 9.84
N GLU A 242 1.77 0.22 10.12
CA GLU A 242 3.02 -0.35 9.67
C GLU A 242 2.72 -1.37 8.57
N ALA A 243 3.32 -1.16 7.39
CA ALA A 243 3.29 -2.10 6.28
C ALA A 243 4.35 -3.19 6.49
N HIS A 244 4.07 -4.40 6.05
CA HIS A 244 5.02 -5.51 6.06
C HIS A 244 5.33 -5.93 4.63
N ILE A 245 6.52 -5.59 4.16
CA ILE A 245 6.99 -5.95 2.82
C ILE A 245 7.72 -7.28 2.94
N ILE A 246 7.20 -8.32 2.29
CA ILE A 246 7.75 -9.68 2.31
C ILE A 246 8.32 -9.98 0.92
N TYR A 247 9.64 -10.15 0.83
CA TYR A 247 10.26 -10.57 -0.42
C TYR A 247 10.12 -12.07 -0.63
N ALA A 248 9.76 -12.45 -1.85
CA ALA A 248 9.72 -13.83 -2.29
C ALA A 248 10.34 -13.99 -3.69
N GLY A 249 10.75 -15.22 -3.96
CA GLY A 249 11.26 -15.62 -5.26
C GLY A 249 10.13 -15.81 -6.28
N ALA A 250 8.95 -16.27 -5.83
CA ALA A 250 7.71 -16.38 -6.61
C ALA A 250 6.46 -16.29 -5.73
N ASN A 251 5.33 -15.94 -6.35
CA ASN A 251 4.01 -15.99 -5.73
C ASN A 251 3.05 -16.74 -6.65
N PHE A 252 2.45 -17.80 -6.11
CA PHE A 252 1.42 -18.60 -6.77
C PHE A 252 0.38 -19.01 -5.74
N ASP A 253 -0.88 -19.06 -6.15
CA ASP A 253 -1.94 -19.59 -5.30
C ASP A 253 -2.35 -20.98 -5.74
N ALA A 254 -2.84 -21.76 -4.77
CA ALA A 254 -3.51 -23.00 -5.08
C ALA A 254 -4.74 -22.68 -5.94
N ALA A 255 -4.87 -23.40 -7.03
CA ALA A 255 -5.99 -23.24 -7.94
C ALA A 255 -6.92 -24.46 -7.87
N GLU A 256 -7.96 -24.42 -8.69
CA GLU A 256 -8.90 -25.52 -8.84
C GLU A 256 -8.22 -26.76 -9.41
N LEU A 257 -8.90 -27.89 -9.24
CA LEU A 257 -8.52 -29.12 -9.90
C LEU A 257 -8.78 -28.98 -11.40
N ILE A 258 -7.82 -29.41 -12.21
CA ILE A 258 -8.00 -29.55 -13.66
C ILE A 258 -8.42 -30.98 -13.92
N GLU A 259 -9.60 -31.16 -14.48
CA GLU A 259 -10.02 -32.42 -15.10
C GLU A 259 -9.66 -32.36 -16.58
N HIS A 260 -8.98 -33.38 -17.08
CA HIS A 260 -8.56 -33.45 -18.48
C HIS A 260 -8.94 -34.81 -19.07
N GLU A 261 -9.51 -34.79 -20.26
CA GLU A 261 -9.80 -35.98 -21.06
C GLU A 261 -9.26 -35.80 -22.47
N GLN A 262 -8.52 -36.79 -22.98
CA GLN A 262 -7.98 -36.75 -24.33
C GLN A 262 -7.70 -38.15 -24.87
N ASP A 263 -7.91 -38.34 -26.16
CA ASP A 263 -7.39 -39.51 -26.88
C ASP A 263 -5.93 -39.24 -27.29
N VAL A 264 -5.00 -40.08 -26.83
CA VAL A 264 -3.58 -40.00 -27.18
C VAL A 264 -3.20 -41.06 -28.21
N THR A 265 -2.42 -40.67 -29.21
CA THR A 265 -1.97 -41.53 -30.33
C THR A 265 -0.47 -41.83 -30.26
N GLN A 266 0.20 -41.38 -29.22
CA GLN A 266 1.63 -41.59 -28.97
C GLN A 266 1.85 -42.02 -27.52
N ARG A 267 2.81 -42.92 -27.29
CA ARG A 267 3.12 -43.44 -25.94
C ARG A 267 3.61 -42.34 -25.01
N SER A 268 4.20 -41.29 -25.56
CA SER A 268 4.57 -40.06 -24.88
C SER A 268 3.89 -38.90 -25.59
N THR A 269 3.06 -38.14 -24.89
CA THR A 269 2.31 -37.02 -25.45
C THR A 269 2.50 -35.77 -24.58
N GLU A 270 2.85 -34.64 -25.19
CA GLU A 270 2.85 -33.35 -24.52
C GLU A 270 1.42 -32.80 -24.46
N LEU A 271 0.99 -32.39 -23.27
CA LEU A 271 -0.34 -31.84 -23.02
C LEU A 271 -0.18 -30.38 -22.61
N LEU A 272 -0.89 -29.48 -23.28
CA LEU A 272 -1.04 -28.09 -22.87
C LEU A 272 -2.28 -27.98 -21.98
N LEU A 273 -2.06 -27.65 -20.71
CA LEU A 273 -3.12 -27.48 -19.74
C LEU A 273 -3.56 -26.04 -19.63
N GLU A 274 -4.68 -25.85 -18.94
CA GLU A 274 -5.25 -24.54 -18.77
C GLU A 274 -4.51 -23.63 -17.78
N ARG A 275 -3.92 -24.25 -16.76
CA ARG A 275 -3.24 -23.57 -15.66
C ARG A 275 -1.87 -24.17 -15.40
N SER A 276 -1.09 -23.51 -14.56
CA SER A 276 0.25 -23.96 -14.22
C SER A 276 0.21 -25.20 -13.34
N ILE A 277 1.13 -26.13 -13.54
CA ILE A 277 1.38 -27.29 -12.69
C ILE A 277 2.74 -27.11 -12.02
N ILE A 278 2.78 -27.35 -10.72
CA ILE A 278 3.98 -27.28 -9.88
C ILE A 278 4.05 -28.60 -9.12
N ASN A 279 5.24 -29.19 -8.99
CA ASN A 279 5.44 -30.48 -8.33
C ASN A 279 6.57 -30.43 -7.27
N PRO A 280 6.27 -30.75 -5.99
CA PRO A 280 4.94 -30.97 -5.43
C PRO A 280 4.04 -29.74 -5.62
N SER A 281 2.72 -29.89 -5.55
CA SER A 281 1.79 -28.75 -5.69
C SER A 281 2.12 -27.64 -4.68
N VAL A 282 1.62 -26.42 -4.90
CA VAL A 282 1.85 -25.27 -3.99
C VAL A 282 1.37 -25.49 -2.55
N THR A 283 0.55 -26.51 -2.33
CA THR A 283 0.08 -27.02 -1.02
C THR A 283 1.00 -28.09 -0.42
N ASN A 284 2.17 -28.33 -1.03
CA ASN A 284 3.10 -29.42 -0.72
C ASN A 284 2.47 -30.83 -0.77
N ARG A 285 1.52 -31.03 -1.70
CA ARG A 285 0.86 -32.33 -1.97
C ARG A 285 1.27 -32.85 -3.34
N SER A 286 0.91 -34.10 -3.66
CA SER A 286 1.01 -34.57 -5.04
C SER A 286 0.19 -33.66 -5.96
N PHE A 287 0.78 -33.24 -7.08
CA PHE A 287 0.04 -32.53 -8.13
C PHE A 287 -0.92 -33.47 -8.86
N PHE A 288 -0.61 -34.76 -8.97
CA PHE A 288 -1.55 -35.76 -9.48
C PHE A 288 -2.55 -36.16 -8.39
N VAL A 289 -3.84 -36.16 -8.72
CA VAL A 289 -4.92 -36.59 -7.82
C VAL A 289 -5.35 -38.01 -8.16
N GLU A 290 -5.78 -38.24 -9.40
CA GLU A 290 -6.25 -39.52 -9.91
C GLU A 290 -6.26 -39.53 -11.43
N GLY A 291 -6.37 -40.73 -12.03
CA GLY A 291 -6.51 -40.86 -13.46
C GLY A 291 -6.57 -42.30 -13.94
N THR A 292 -7.07 -42.46 -15.16
CA THR A 292 -7.23 -43.75 -15.84
C THR A 292 -6.90 -43.63 -17.33
N TRP A 293 -6.59 -44.76 -17.93
CA TRP A 293 -6.53 -44.91 -19.38
C TRP A 293 -7.49 -46.02 -19.83
N SER A 294 -7.98 -45.95 -21.07
CA SER A 294 -8.85 -46.96 -21.65
C SER A 294 -8.70 -47.13 -23.16
N VAL A 295 -8.91 -48.37 -23.63
CA VAL A 295 -9.04 -48.74 -25.06
C VAL A 295 -10.11 -49.84 -25.16
N GLY A 296 -11.29 -49.50 -25.67
CA GLY A 296 -12.42 -50.44 -25.71
C GLY A 296 -12.83 -50.87 -24.29
N SER A 297 -12.71 -52.17 -23.97
CA SER A 297 -13.00 -52.70 -22.64
C SER A 297 -11.78 -52.78 -21.72
N GLN A 298 -10.57 -52.51 -22.23
CA GLN A 298 -9.35 -52.51 -21.42
C GLN A 298 -9.22 -51.16 -20.70
N THR A 299 -8.93 -51.21 -19.41
CA THR A 299 -8.71 -50.02 -18.59
C THR A 299 -7.53 -50.23 -17.64
N GLY A 300 -6.94 -49.14 -17.18
CA GLY A 300 -5.94 -49.16 -16.11
C GLY A 300 -5.83 -47.81 -15.43
N ALA A 301 -5.12 -47.79 -14.29
CA ALA A 301 -4.87 -46.56 -13.54
C ALA A 301 -3.66 -45.81 -14.10
N LEU A 302 -3.70 -44.49 -13.99
CA LEU A 302 -2.54 -43.61 -14.08
C LEU A 302 -2.03 -43.30 -12.67
N SER A 303 -0.78 -42.88 -12.59
CA SER A 303 -0.07 -42.51 -11.38
C SER A 303 0.70 -41.21 -11.60
N ALA A 304 1.24 -40.62 -10.52
CA ALA A 304 2.07 -39.41 -10.64
C ALA A 304 3.32 -39.64 -11.52
N ASP A 305 3.88 -40.85 -11.53
CA ASP A 305 5.09 -41.20 -12.28
C ASP A 305 4.87 -41.24 -13.79
N ASP A 306 3.61 -41.34 -14.23
CA ASP A 306 3.23 -41.29 -15.65
C ASP A 306 3.28 -39.85 -16.21
N PHE A 307 3.50 -38.84 -15.36
CA PHE A 307 3.56 -37.44 -15.74
C PHE A 307 4.95 -36.86 -15.46
N VAL A 308 5.61 -36.39 -16.53
CA VAL A 308 6.92 -35.76 -16.43
C VAL A 308 6.79 -34.25 -16.59
N LEU A 309 7.28 -33.53 -15.59
CA LEU A 309 7.53 -32.10 -15.64
C LEU A 309 9.01 -31.91 -15.92
N GLU A 310 9.35 -31.43 -17.11
CA GLU A 310 10.74 -31.17 -17.48
C GLU A 310 10.99 -29.66 -17.61
N PRO A 311 12.20 -29.19 -17.29
CA PRO A 311 12.63 -27.88 -17.75
C PRO A 311 12.54 -27.91 -19.28
N THR A 312 11.70 -27.07 -19.89
CA THR A 312 11.59 -27.04 -21.35
C THR A 312 12.92 -26.54 -21.94
N ARG A 313 13.82 -27.46 -22.28
CA ARG A 313 15.14 -27.18 -22.83
C ARG A 313 15.01 -26.88 -24.32
N GLY A 314 14.71 -25.62 -24.65
CA GLY A 314 14.71 -25.19 -26.04
C GLY A 314 14.53 -23.69 -26.20
N ALA A 315 15.46 -23.05 -26.91
CA ALA A 315 15.34 -21.69 -27.43
C ALA A 315 14.28 -21.56 -28.55
N GLY A 316 13.61 -22.66 -28.92
CA GLY A 316 12.61 -22.72 -29.99
C GLY A 316 11.18 -23.04 -29.56
N ALA A 317 10.87 -23.12 -28.26
CA ALA A 317 9.47 -23.29 -27.83
C ALA A 317 8.70 -21.98 -28.15
N PRO A 318 7.64 -22.04 -28.96
CA PRO A 318 7.03 -20.86 -29.58
C PRO A 318 6.35 -19.89 -28.60
N ASP A 319 6.21 -20.26 -27.33
CA ASP A 319 5.69 -19.37 -26.31
C ASP A 319 6.35 -19.65 -24.95
N PRO A 320 7.30 -18.80 -24.51
CA PRO A 320 7.87 -18.88 -23.18
C PRO A 320 6.79 -18.91 -22.10
N GLN A 321 5.67 -18.18 -22.23
CA GLN A 321 4.66 -18.02 -21.17
C GLN A 321 3.85 -19.28 -20.87
N ARG A 322 3.87 -20.29 -21.75
CA ARG A 322 3.07 -21.52 -21.59
C ARG A 322 3.80 -22.65 -20.87
N ARG A 323 5.09 -22.50 -20.54
CA ARG A 323 5.94 -23.63 -20.10
C ARG A 323 5.51 -24.29 -18.78
N THR A 324 4.99 -23.53 -17.82
CA THR A 324 4.46 -24.11 -16.57
C THR A 324 3.14 -24.86 -16.75
N ARG A 325 2.54 -24.80 -17.94
CA ARG A 325 1.27 -25.46 -18.29
C ARG A 325 1.47 -26.70 -19.16
N TYR A 326 2.71 -27.02 -19.55
CA TYR A 326 3.02 -28.24 -20.28
C TYR A 326 3.37 -29.36 -19.32
N ILE A 327 2.74 -30.51 -19.53
CA ILE A 327 3.11 -31.76 -18.90
C ILE A 327 3.35 -32.79 -20.00
N ARG A 328 4.27 -33.73 -19.80
CA ARG A 328 4.41 -34.87 -20.69
C ARG A 328 3.80 -36.10 -20.04
N LEU A 329 2.72 -36.60 -20.61
CA LEU A 329 2.12 -37.87 -20.23
C LEU A 329 2.85 -39.01 -20.94
N VAL A 330 3.34 -39.97 -20.18
CA VAL A 330 3.93 -41.22 -20.65
C VAL A 330 3.00 -42.35 -20.25
N LEU A 331 2.42 -43.04 -21.22
CA LEU A 331 1.51 -44.15 -20.94
C LEU A 331 2.26 -45.28 -20.21
N PRO A 332 1.67 -45.85 -19.14
CA PRO A 332 2.29 -46.92 -18.38
C PRO A 332 2.55 -48.14 -19.27
N VAL A 333 3.46 -49.02 -18.85
CA VAL A 333 3.85 -50.22 -19.61
C VAL A 333 2.64 -51.12 -19.93
N GLY A 334 1.63 -51.16 -19.05
CA GLY A 334 0.41 -51.95 -19.24
C GLY A 334 -0.61 -51.37 -20.23
N ALA A 335 -0.46 -50.12 -20.66
CA ALA A 335 -1.36 -49.53 -21.64
C ALA A 335 -1.07 -50.07 -23.06
N PRO A 336 -2.13 -50.33 -23.87
CA PRO A 336 -1.99 -50.71 -25.28
C PRO A 336 -1.17 -49.73 -26.09
N ASP A 337 -0.65 -50.17 -27.24
CA ASP A 337 0.08 -49.30 -28.16
C ASP A 337 -0.86 -48.24 -28.78
N PRO A 338 -0.69 -46.94 -28.45
CA PRO A 338 -1.58 -45.88 -28.91
C PRO A 338 -1.49 -45.63 -30.42
N THR A 339 -0.48 -46.17 -31.12
CA THR A 339 -0.39 -46.10 -32.59
C THR A 339 -1.28 -47.12 -33.28
N VAL A 340 -1.71 -48.17 -32.57
CA VAL A 340 -2.64 -49.19 -33.09
C VAL A 340 -4.08 -48.75 -32.86
N ALA A 341 -4.39 -48.26 -31.66
CA ALA A 341 -5.69 -47.69 -31.31
C ALA A 341 -5.48 -46.53 -30.34
N PRO A 342 -6.12 -45.36 -30.54
CA PRO A 342 -6.00 -44.24 -29.62
C PRO A 342 -6.35 -44.66 -28.18
N VAL A 343 -5.50 -44.28 -27.23
CA VAL A 343 -5.72 -44.53 -25.81
C VAL A 343 -6.41 -43.32 -25.22
N ARG A 344 -7.63 -43.50 -24.70
CA ARG A 344 -8.32 -42.44 -23.98
C ARG A 344 -7.74 -42.32 -22.59
N VAL A 345 -7.31 -41.12 -22.21
CA VAL A 345 -6.86 -40.81 -20.86
C VAL A 345 -7.79 -39.81 -20.21
N GLN A 346 -8.08 -40.03 -18.93
CA GLN A 346 -8.86 -39.12 -18.10
C GLN A 346 -8.14 -38.96 -16.77
N PHE A 347 -7.84 -37.75 -16.34
CA PHE A 347 -7.10 -37.51 -15.11
C PHE A 347 -7.43 -36.16 -14.47
N THR A 348 -7.11 -36.06 -13.19
CA THR A 348 -7.32 -34.88 -12.36
C THR A 348 -5.99 -34.40 -11.76
N LEU A 349 -5.63 -33.14 -11.98
CA LEU A 349 -4.42 -32.51 -11.45
C LEU A 349 -4.75 -31.33 -10.53
N ARG A 350 -3.90 -31.11 -9.52
CA ARG A 350 -3.86 -29.86 -8.75
C ARG A 350 -3.09 -28.83 -9.54
N SER A 351 -3.69 -27.68 -9.77
CA SER A 351 -3.06 -26.59 -10.49
C SER A 351 -2.70 -25.42 -9.58
N ALA A 352 -2.02 -24.44 -10.16
CA ALA A 352 -1.65 -23.19 -9.52
C ALA A 352 -1.98 -22.00 -10.42
N THR A 353 -2.38 -20.89 -9.80
CA THR A 353 -2.57 -19.59 -10.48
C THR A 353 -1.37 -18.71 -10.20
N GLY A 354 -0.78 -18.13 -11.24
CA GLY A 354 0.42 -17.29 -11.15
C GLY A 354 1.37 -17.46 -12.35
N PRO A 355 2.58 -16.90 -12.29
CA PRO A 355 3.15 -16.16 -11.15
C PRO A 355 2.54 -14.76 -11.00
N PHE A 356 2.17 -14.38 -9.78
CA PHE A 356 1.85 -12.99 -9.45
C PHE A 356 3.14 -12.19 -9.19
N LYS A 357 3.10 -10.87 -9.43
CA LYS A 357 4.26 -9.99 -9.18
C LYS A 357 4.27 -9.40 -7.78
N GLY A 358 3.10 -9.18 -7.22
CA GLY A 358 2.89 -8.77 -5.84
C GLY A 358 1.51 -9.19 -5.40
N TRP A 359 1.27 -9.07 -4.10
CA TRP A 359 -0.05 -9.25 -3.51
C TRP A 359 -0.13 -8.57 -2.16
N SER A 360 -1.23 -7.90 -1.87
CA SER A 360 -1.51 -7.29 -0.57
C SER A 360 -2.65 -7.99 0.17
N PHE A 361 -2.45 -8.21 1.46
CA PHE A 361 -3.47 -8.76 2.36
C PHE A 361 -3.31 -8.14 3.76
N GLY A 362 -4.28 -7.32 4.16
CA GLY A 362 -4.14 -6.54 5.40
C GLY A 362 -2.94 -5.58 5.32
N PRO A 363 -2.11 -5.49 6.36
CA PRO A 363 -0.89 -4.68 6.34
C PRO A 363 0.27 -5.33 5.57
N HIS A 364 0.09 -6.53 5.02
CA HIS A 364 1.17 -7.32 4.41
C HIS A 364 1.15 -7.19 2.89
N SER A 365 2.34 -7.04 2.32
CA SER A 365 2.57 -6.96 0.88
C SER A 365 3.67 -7.95 0.50
N VAL A 366 3.33 -8.98 -0.27
CA VAL A 366 4.30 -9.88 -0.90
C VAL A 366 4.82 -9.20 -2.16
N VAL A 367 6.14 -9.20 -2.34
CA VAL A 367 6.81 -8.56 -3.47
C VAL A 367 7.79 -9.53 -4.09
N ILE A 368 7.61 -9.80 -5.39
CA ILE A 368 8.48 -10.69 -6.13
C ILE A 368 9.69 -9.94 -6.68
N ARG A 369 10.88 -10.41 -6.30
CA ARG A 369 12.15 -9.79 -6.69
C ARG A 369 12.86 -10.55 -7.81
N ASN A 370 12.61 -11.84 -7.96
CA ASN A 370 13.45 -12.64 -8.84
C ASN A 370 13.39 -12.14 -10.30
N GLY A 371 14.57 -11.88 -10.88
CA GLY A 371 14.72 -11.46 -12.28
C GLY A 371 14.25 -10.05 -12.60
N VAL A 372 13.99 -9.18 -11.61
CA VAL A 372 13.52 -7.80 -11.86
C VAL A 372 14.50 -6.75 -11.35
N THR A 373 14.50 -5.58 -11.99
CA THR A 373 15.33 -4.44 -11.58
C THR A 373 14.81 -3.81 -10.28
N ALA A 374 15.67 -3.08 -9.56
CA ALA A 374 15.25 -2.37 -8.34
C ALA A 374 14.09 -1.38 -8.60
N VAL A 375 14.08 -0.72 -9.76
CA VAL A 375 12.99 0.18 -10.18
C VAL A 375 11.68 -0.58 -10.33
N TYR A 376 11.71 -1.75 -10.95
CA TYR A 376 10.52 -2.58 -11.13
C TYR A 376 10.00 -3.12 -9.79
N ALA A 377 10.91 -3.60 -8.93
CA ALA A 377 10.56 -4.01 -7.57
C ALA A 377 9.93 -2.86 -6.77
N ASN A 378 10.46 -1.64 -6.88
CA ASN A 378 9.87 -0.46 -6.24
C ASN A 378 8.47 -0.14 -6.77
N GLY A 379 8.23 -0.29 -8.07
CA GLY A 379 6.88 -0.17 -8.63
C GLY A 379 5.89 -1.13 -8.01
N ILE A 380 6.28 -2.41 -7.84
CA ILE A 380 5.46 -3.41 -7.15
C ILE A 380 5.23 -3.00 -5.70
N ILE A 381 6.27 -2.63 -4.94
CA ILE A 381 6.12 -2.23 -3.54
C ILE A 381 5.14 -1.07 -3.38
N VAL A 382 5.29 -0.02 -4.21
CA VAL A 382 4.42 1.17 -4.17
C VAL A 382 2.98 0.80 -4.56
N HIS A 383 2.80 -0.09 -5.53
CA HIS A 383 1.49 -0.61 -5.92
C HIS A 383 0.81 -1.35 -4.76
N GLU A 384 1.52 -2.30 -4.15
CA GLU A 384 0.98 -3.15 -3.08
C GLU A 384 0.67 -2.33 -1.80
N ILE A 385 1.58 -1.44 -1.39
CA ILE A 385 1.29 -0.53 -0.29
C ILE A 385 0.12 0.40 -0.65
N GLY A 386 -0.02 0.79 -1.92
CA GLY A 386 -1.16 1.57 -2.42
C GLY A 386 -2.52 0.89 -2.18
N HIS A 387 -2.62 -0.43 -2.37
CA HIS A 387 -3.81 -1.21 -2.00
C HIS A 387 -4.09 -1.14 -0.50
N SER A 388 -3.05 -1.34 0.32
CA SER A 388 -3.16 -1.28 1.79
C SER A 388 -3.53 0.12 2.31
N LEU A 389 -3.37 1.16 1.48
CA LEU A 389 -3.79 2.53 1.75
C LEU A 389 -5.10 2.90 1.02
N GLY A 390 -5.83 1.97 0.43
CA GLY A 390 -7.13 2.23 -0.21
C GLY A 390 -7.06 3.26 -1.32
N GLN A 391 -5.99 3.27 -2.11
CA GLN A 391 -5.74 4.30 -3.11
C GLN A 391 -6.74 4.31 -4.28
N THR A 392 -7.23 3.14 -4.63
CA THR A 392 -8.22 2.89 -5.68
C THR A 392 -9.50 2.40 -5.01
N PRO A 393 -10.13 3.21 -4.14
CA PRO A 393 -11.24 2.72 -3.33
C PRO A 393 -12.38 2.26 -4.23
N ALA A 394 -13.03 1.17 -3.83
CA ALA A 394 -14.25 0.73 -4.48
C ALA A 394 -15.31 1.84 -4.43
N PRO A 395 -16.23 1.91 -5.41
CA PRO A 395 -17.32 2.88 -5.38
C PRO A 395 -18.08 2.83 -4.04
N GLY A 396 -18.11 3.96 -3.32
CA GLY A 396 -18.71 4.07 -1.99
C GLY A 396 -17.69 4.09 -0.84
N GLU A 397 -16.44 3.69 -1.07
CA GLU A 397 -15.38 3.64 -0.05
C GLU A 397 -14.38 4.80 -0.13
N GLN A 398 -14.62 5.77 -1.02
CA GLN A 398 -13.75 6.92 -1.17
C GLN A 398 -13.73 7.80 0.09
N PRO A 399 -12.61 8.52 0.35
CA PRO A 399 -12.56 9.50 1.42
C PRO A 399 -13.68 10.53 1.31
N ALA A 400 -14.17 11.01 2.46
CA ALA A 400 -15.23 12.01 2.54
C ALA A 400 -14.94 13.21 1.62
N GLY A 401 -15.96 13.74 0.95
CA GLY A 401 -15.84 14.87 0.04
C GLY A 401 -15.18 14.56 -1.31
N LEU A 402 -14.78 13.31 -1.58
CA LEU A 402 -14.37 12.86 -2.92
C LEU A 402 -15.51 12.10 -3.60
N VAL A 403 -15.54 12.15 -4.92
CA VAL A 403 -16.42 11.30 -5.75
C VAL A 403 -15.83 9.90 -5.88
N ALA A 404 -16.66 8.92 -6.30
CA ALA A 404 -16.18 7.58 -6.63
C ALA A 404 -15.02 7.64 -7.64
N HIS A 405 -14.04 6.74 -7.48
CA HIS A 405 -12.82 6.76 -8.30
C HIS A 405 -13.15 6.54 -9.78
N PRO A 406 -13.05 7.56 -10.65
CA PRO A 406 -13.63 7.52 -12.00
C PRO A 406 -12.87 6.60 -12.97
N ARG A 407 -11.71 6.09 -12.53
CA ARG A 407 -10.87 5.14 -13.26
C ARG A 407 -10.73 3.80 -12.54
N TYR A 408 -11.64 3.51 -11.63
CA TYR A 408 -11.66 2.26 -10.87
C TYR A 408 -11.98 1.08 -11.79
N TYR A 409 -11.35 -0.06 -11.54
CA TYR A 409 -11.78 -1.35 -12.07
C TYR A 409 -11.30 -2.49 -11.18
N THR A 410 -11.92 -3.65 -11.37
CA THR A 410 -11.47 -4.96 -10.88
C THR A 410 -11.43 -5.93 -12.04
N GLY A 411 -10.61 -6.98 -11.95
CA GLY A 411 -10.42 -7.94 -13.05
C GLY A 411 -9.53 -7.39 -14.16
N ARG A 412 -9.79 -7.78 -15.42
CA ARG A 412 -9.01 -7.36 -16.60
C ARG A 412 -7.53 -7.75 -16.52
N GLY A 413 -7.23 -8.92 -15.97
CA GLY A 413 -5.86 -9.43 -15.75
C GLY A 413 -5.26 -9.11 -14.38
N GLY A 414 -5.93 -8.31 -13.55
CA GLY A 414 -5.52 -7.99 -12.17
C GLY A 414 -6.53 -8.46 -11.13
N GLN A 415 -6.04 -8.79 -9.93
CA GLN A 415 -6.89 -9.10 -8.77
C GLN A 415 -7.01 -7.89 -7.85
N GLY A 416 -8.23 -7.57 -7.41
CA GLY A 416 -8.47 -6.42 -6.54
C GLY A 416 -8.58 -5.09 -7.29
N PRO A 417 -8.65 -3.98 -6.54
CA PRO A 417 -9.08 -2.68 -7.07
C PRO A 417 -7.93 -1.89 -7.69
N HIS A 418 -8.07 -1.47 -8.93
CA HIS A 418 -7.00 -0.85 -9.72
C HIS A 418 -7.42 0.46 -10.41
N CYS A 419 -6.45 1.15 -11.02
CA CYS A 419 -6.64 2.38 -11.77
C CYS A 419 -6.28 2.20 -13.25
N HIS A 420 -7.23 2.44 -14.15
CA HIS A 420 -7.03 2.26 -15.59
C HIS A 420 -6.60 3.55 -16.32
N THR A 421 -5.98 4.50 -15.61
CA THR A 421 -5.53 5.75 -16.25
C THR A 421 -4.61 5.47 -17.42
N ALA A 422 -5.04 5.97 -18.59
CA ALA A 422 -4.39 5.79 -19.88
C ALA A 422 -4.26 4.32 -20.33
N ALA A 423 -5.10 3.41 -19.82
CA ALA A 423 -5.29 2.11 -20.44
C ALA A 423 -6.07 2.29 -21.76
N GLY A 424 -5.57 1.69 -22.85
CA GLY A 424 -6.23 1.69 -24.14
C GLY A 424 -7.33 0.62 -24.21
N ASP A 425 -8.49 0.95 -24.77
CA ASP A 425 -9.58 -0.02 -25.00
C ASP A 425 -9.21 -1.10 -26.03
N THR A 426 -8.16 -0.87 -26.83
CA THR A 426 -7.63 -1.77 -27.86
C THR A 426 -6.54 -2.71 -27.35
N ASP A 427 -6.18 -2.64 -26.08
CA ASP A 427 -4.99 -3.31 -25.57
C ASP A 427 -5.25 -4.78 -25.27
N GLY A 428 -5.27 -5.60 -26.32
CA GLY A 428 -5.04 -7.05 -26.29
C GLY A 428 -6.18 -7.91 -25.73
N VAL A 429 -6.47 -8.96 -26.49
CA VAL A 429 -7.21 -10.12 -26.01
C VAL A 429 -6.19 -11.06 -25.36
N LEU A 430 -6.31 -11.32 -24.06
CA LEU A 430 -5.73 -12.55 -23.52
C LEU A 430 -6.65 -13.67 -23.98
N VAL A 431 -6.15 -14.51 -24.89
CA VAL A 431 -6.84 -15.75 -25.21
C VAL A 431 -6.42 -16.71 -24.11
N ASP A 432 -7.36 -17.08 -23.26
CA ASP A 432 -7.10 -18.19 -22.37
C ASP A 432 -6.92 -19.48 -23.20
N VAL A 433 -6.40 -20.50 -22.56
CA VAL A 433 -6.21 -21.84 -23.12
C VAL A 433 -7.47 -22.52 -23.67
N SER A 434 -8.66 -22.11 -23.23
CA SER A 434 -9.94 -22.60 -23.76
C SER A 434 -10.35 -21.85 -25.04
N GLY A 435 -9.56 -20.86 -25.45
CA GLY A 435 -9.87 -19.97 -26.56
C GLY A 435 -10.79 -18.81 -26.17
N GLN A 436 -11.17 -18.68 -24.89
CA GLN A 436 -11.99 -17.58 -24.41
C GLN A 436 -11.16 -16.30 -24.37
N GLN A 437 -11.73 -15.24 -24.93
CA GLN A 437 -11.13 -13.92 -24.96
C GLN A 437 -11.36 -13.23 -23.61
N GLU A 438 -10.35 -13.23 -22.75
CA GLU A 438 -10.32 -12.34 -21.60
C GLU A 438 -9.74 -10.99 -22.06
N TYR A 439 -10.61 -9.98 -22.11
CA TYR A 439 -10.18 -8.61 -22.36
C TYR A 439 -9.37 -8.11 -21.16
N ALA A 440 -8.04 -8.05 -21.29
CA ALA A 440 -7.16 -7.54 -20.25
C ALA A 440 -6.40 -6.34 -20.75
N TRP A 441 -6.37 -5.26 -19.98
CA TRP A 441 -5.59 -4.10 -20.37
C TRP A 441 -4.10 -4.41 -20.29
N ASN A 442 -3.36 -4.10 -21.35
CA ASN A 442 -1.91 -4.37 -21.41
C ASN A 442 -1.05 -3.14 -21.12
N SER A 443 -1.63 -1.93 -21.11
CA SER A 443 -0.91 -0.70 -20.80
C SER A 443 -1.67 0.20 -19.82
N GLY A 444 -0.92 1.04 -19.12
CA GLY A 444 -1.42 2.02 -18.16
C GLY A 444 -0.24 2.79 -17.55
N ILE A 445 -0.46 4.04 -17.14
CA ILE A 445 0.62 4.93 -16.66
C ILE A 445 0.59 5.18 -15.15
N CYS A 446 -0.44 4.69 -14.45
CA CYS A 446 -0.54 4.80 -13.00
C CYS A 446 0.16 3.63 -12.35
N VAL A 447 0.88 3.85 -11.25
CA VAL A 447 1.44 2.75 -10.45
C VAL A 447 0.37 1.80 -9.91
N MET A 448 -0.88 2.25 -9.73
CA MET A 448 -2.03 1.40 -9.38
C MET A 448 -2.67 0.66 -10.57
N PHE A 449 -2.00 0.59 -11.71
CA PHE A 449 -2.41 -0.28 -12.81
C PHE A 449 -1.95 -1.72 -12.52
N HIS A 450 -2.79 -2.73 -12.78
CA HIS A 450 -2.53 -4.12 -12.37
C HIS A 450 -1.27 -4.75 -12.94
N ARG A 451 -0.73 -4.19 -14.03
CA ARG A 451 0.54 -4.63 -14.59
C ARG A 451 1.64 -3.68 -14.19
N ALA A 452 2.73 -4.26 -13.68
CA ALA A 452 3.95 -3.52 -13.51
C ALA A 452 4.50 -3.10 -14.88
N HIS A 453 4.75 -1.80 -15.04
CA HIS A 453 5.19 -1.21 -16.29
C HIS A 453 6.68 -1.50 -16.53
N SER A 454 7.05 -1.96 -17.73
CA SER A 454 8.45 -2.27 -18.08
C SER A 454 9.36 -1.05 -18.02
N ALA A 455 8.83 0.15 -18.33
CA ALA A 455 9.55 1.41 -18.15
C ALA A 455 9.65 1.90 -16.69
N GLY A 456 9.08 1.17 -15.72
CA GLY A 456 9.23 1.48 -14.30
C GLY A 456 8.46 2.73 -13.84
N TYR A 457 7.25 2.96 -14.36
CA TYR A 457 6.39 4.02 -13.81
C TYR A 457 6.00 3.67 -12.37
N ILE A 458 6.51 4.46 -11.44
CA ILE A 458 6.29 4.29 -10.00
C ILE A 458 5.39 5.38 -9.40
N ASP A 459 4.76 6.22 -10.22
CA ASP A 459 4.01 7.38 -9.72
C ASP A 459 2.49 7.21 -9.76
N PHE A 460 1.83 7.90 -8.83
CA PHE A 460 0.38 7.99 -8.77
C PHE A 460 -0.12 9.00 -9.80
N CYS A 461 -1.09 8.60 -10.62
CA CYS A 461 -1.69 9.50 -11.61
C CYS A 461 -2.49 10.64 -10.93
N ALA A 462 -2.79 11.68 -11.69
CA ALA A 462 -3.58 12.82 -11.20
C ALA A 462 -4.96 12.41 -10.65
N THR A 463 -5.53 11.30 -11.13
CA THR A 463 -6.80 10.75 -10.62
C THR A 463 -6.64 10.07 -9.27
N CYS A 464 -5.57 9.29 -9.03
CA CYS A 464 -5.40 8.58 -7.76
C CYS A 464 -4.87 9.46 -6.62
N ARG A 465 -4.10 10.52 -6.93
CA ARG A 465 -3.49 11.39 -5.91
C ARG A 465 -4.51 11.98 -4.91
N PRO A 466 -5.67 12.53 -5.33
CA PRO A 466 -6.69 13.02 -4.39
C PRO A 466 -7.14 11.99 -3.34
N TYR A 467 -7.26 10.72 -3.72
CA TYR A 467 -7.68 9.64 -2.82
C TYR A 467 -6.64 9.39 -1.75
N LEU A 468 -5.35 9.29 -2.10
CA LEU A 468 -4.28 9.22 -1.11
C LEU A 468 -4.25 10.49 -0.25
N LEU A 469 -4.36 11.68 -0.84
CA LEU A 469 -4.40 12.95 -0.11
C LEU A 469 -5.60 13.06 0.84
N GLY A 470 -6.68 12.32 0.64
CA GLY A 470 -7.87 12.32 1.51
C GLY A 470 -7.99 11.15 2.47
N GLN A 471 -7.26 10.07 2.20
CA GLN A 471 -7.37 8.83 2.95
C GLN A 471 -7.00 9.02 4.43
N ASP A 472 -7.82 8.44 5.30
CA ASP A 472 -7.45 8.18 6.68
C ASP A 472 -6.42 7.05 6.73
N MET A 473 -5.17 7.40 7.05
CA MET A 473 -4.03 6.48 7.18
C MET A 473 -3.71 6.22 8.66
N THR A 474 -4.71 6.33 9.54
CA THR A 474 -4.55 5.88 10.93
C THR A 474 -4.57 4.37 11.06
N LYS A 475 -4.97 3.64 10.00
CA LYS A 475 -4.89 2.19 9.86
C LYS A 475 -4.60 1.79 8.41
N MET A 476 -3.86 0.69 8.20
CA MET A 476 -3.78 -0.01 6.92
C MET A 476 -5.10 -0.76 6.69
N LYS A 477 -5.62 -0.70 5.48
CA LYS A 477 -6.83 -1.44 5.07
C LYS A 477 -6.45 -2.87 4.72
N SER A 478 -7.37 -3.81 4.97
CA SER A 478 -7.38 -5.07 4.24
C SER A 478 -7.77 -4.77 2.80
N ALA A 479 -6.84 -5.04 1.88
CA ALA A 479 -7.07 -4.96 0.44
C ALA A 479 -8.16 -5.93 -0.04
#